data_AF-A0AB35W2Y4-F1
#
_entry.id   AF-A0AB35W2Y4-F1
#
_cell.length_a   1.000
_cell.length_b   1.000
_cell.length_c   1.000
_cell.angle_alpha   90.00
_cell.angle_beta   90.00
_cell.angle_gamma   90.00
#
_symmetry.space_group_name_H-M   'P 1'
#
loop_
_entity.id
_entity.type
_entity.pdbx_description
1 polymer ?
#
loop_
_entity_poly.entity_id
_entity_poly.type
_entity_poly.pdbx_seq_one_letter_code
_entity_poly.pdbx_strand_id
1 'polypeptide(L)'
;MNNFINLIIEDNKFLCAIVSFIFLFLFIFFYLLQYVYISFNLKGICKIIFSDEKHFTFPLEPFNCFFISVLPIVFWREILNIKKGINFKKLYGKEFYYPMSKSQLNKMLNQFPKFFVIQYIIYLSVILWTIFMIVACILIKFF
;
A
#
# COMPACT_ATOMS: atom_id res chain seq x y z
N MET A 1 -28.59 -19.65 -9.82
CA MET A 1 -28.05 -18.30 -10.13
C MET A 1 -28.97 -17.20 -9.61
N ASN A 2 -30.31 -17.27 -9.83
CA ASN A 2 -31.27 -16.28 -9.31
C ASN A 2 -31.23 -16.08 -7.78
N ASN A 3 -31.16 -17.14 -6.97
CA ASN A 3 -31.19 -16.99 -5.51
C ASN A 3 -29.98 -16.25 -4.94
N PHE A 4 -28.79 -16.39 -5.54
CA PHE A 4 -27.57 -15.72 -5.07
C PHE A 4 -27.57 -14.22 -5.42
N ILE A 5 -28.06 -13.89 -6.63
CA ILE A 5 -28.23 -12.50 -7.05
C ILE A 5 -29.30 -11.80 -6.18
N ASN A 6 -30.40 -12.49 -5.88
CA ASN A 6 -31.43 -11.95 -4.99
C ASN A 6 -30.89 -11.74 -3.57
N LEU A 7 -30.07 -12.64 -3.03
CA LEU A 7 -29.38 -12.46 -1.75
C LEU A 7 -28.45 -11.24 -1.73
N ILE A 8 -27.74 -10.96 -2.83
CA ILE A 8 -26.89 -9.76 -2.96
C ILE A 8 -27.73 -8.46 -2.95
N ILE A 9 -28.93 -8.50 -3.52
CA ILE A 9 -29.79 -7.33 -3.67
C ILE A 9 -30.63 -7.08 -2.40
N GLU A 10 -31.09 -8.15 -1.74
CA GLU A 10 -32.05 -8.07 -0.63
C GLU A 10 -31.38 -8.06 0.75
N ASP A 11 -30.20 -8.66 0.89
CA ASP A 11 -29.48 -8.74 2.16
C ASP A 11 -28.26 -7.79 2.20
N ASN A 12 -28.48 -6.62 2.80
CA ASN A 12 -27.45 -5.60 3.00
C ASN A 12 -26.23 -6.11 3.80
N LYS A 13 -26.41 -7.09 4.71
CA LYS A 13 -25.31 -7.69 5.50
C LYS A 13 -24.42 -8.51 4.59
N PHE A 14 -25.06 -9.37 3.79
CA PHE A 14 -24.40 -10.24 2.82
C PHE A 14 -23.69 -9.43 1.73
N LEU A 15 -24.32 -8.37 1.22
CA LEU A 15 -23.71 -7.44 0.28
C LEU A 15 -22.44 -6.80 0.85
N CYS A 16 -22.50 -6.24 2.06
CA CYS A 16 -21.33 -5.61 2.69
C CYS A 16 -20.18 -6.62 2.88
N ALA A 17 -20.50 -7.85 3.29
CA ALA A 17 -19.51 -8.92 3.44
C ALA A 17 -18.85 -9.27 2.10
N ILE A 18 -19.62 -9.46 1.02
CA ILE A 18 -19.08 -9.75 -0.32
C ILE A 18 -18.19 -8.61 -0.81
N VAL A 19 -18.68 -7.37 -0.74
CA VAL A 19 -17.93 -6.19 -1.17
C VAL A 19 -16.60 -6.09 -0.41
N SER A 20 -16.62 -6.37 0.89
CA SER A 20 -15.41 -6.46 1.70
C SER A 20 -14.43 -7.51 1.15
N PHE A 21 -14.88 -8.74 0.89
CA PHE A 21 -14.02 -9.80 0.33
C PHE A 21 -13.47 -9.45 -1.06
N ILE A 22 -14.19 -8.71 -1.88
CA ILE A 22 -13.67 -8.17 -3.15
C ILE A 22 -12.48 -7.25 -2.88
N PHE A 23 -12.57 -6.33 -1.92
CA PHE A 23 -11.46 -5.46 -1.56
C PHE A 23 -10.27 -6.23 -0.94
N LEU A 24 -10.52 -7.29 -0.19
CA LEU A 24 -9.45 -8.18 0.28
C LEU A 24 -8.73 -8.87 -0.88
N PHE A 25 -9.49 -9.37 -1.86
CA PHE A 25 -8.93 -9.96 -3.07
C PHE A 25 -8.10 -8.94 -3.87
N LEU A 26 -8.63 -7.72 -4.07
CA LEU A 26 -7.90 -6.65 -4.72
C LEU A 26 -6.60 -6.31 -3.98
N PHE A 27 -6.63 -6.23 -2.65
CA PHE A 27 -5.45 -6.04 -1.83
C PHE A 27 -4.37 -7.10 -2.15
N ILE A 28 -4.72 -8.39 -2.09
CA ILE A 28 -3.77 -9.49 -2.37
C ILE A 28 -3.24 -9.40 -3.80
N PHE A 29 -4.13 -9.18 -4.77
CA PHE A 29 -3.78 -9.07 -6.18
C PHE A 29 -2.77 -7.92 -6.43
N PHE A 30 -3.07 -6.72 -5.93
CA PHE A 30 -2.18 -5.57 -6.11
C PHE A 30 -0.88 -5.72 -5.32
N TYR A 31 -0.89 -6.38 -4.15
CA TYR A 31 0.32 -6.68 -3.40
C TYR A 31 1.28 -7.59 -4.19
N LEU A 32 0.75 -8.64 -4.84
CA LEU A 32 1.54 -9.49 -5.74
C LEU A 32 2.05 -8.71 -6.96
N LEU A 33 1.19 -7.90 -7.57
CA LEU A 33 1.58 -7.05 -8.70
C LEU A 33 2.71 -6.09 -8.30
N GLN A 34 2.66 -5.53 -7.09
CA GLN A 34 3.71 -4.68 -6.57
C GLN A 34 5.02 -5.44 -6.34
N TYR A 35 4.95 -6.64 -5.77
CA TYR A 35 6.13 -7.49 -5.59
C TYR A 35 6.85 -7.73 -6.93
N VAL A 36 6.09 -8.09 -7.97
CA VAL A 36 6.61 -8.27 -9.32
C VAL A 36 7.21 -6.96 -9.86
N TYR A 37 6.51 -5.83 -9.67
CA TYR A 37 6.99 -4.52 -10.09
C TYR A 37 8.31 -4.13 -9.42
N ILE A 38 8.41 -4.28 -8.09
CA ILE A 38 9.64 -3.99 -7.33
C ILE A 38 10.76 -4.89 -7.83
N SER A 39 10.49 -6.19 -7.99
CA SER A 39 11.49 -7.16 -8.46
C SER A 39 12.04 -6.78 -9.84
N PHE A 40 11.18 -6.38 -10.78
CA PHE A 40 11.60 -5.97 -12.12
C PHE A 40 12.42 -4.67 -12.11
N ASN A 41 12.08 -3.73 -11.24
CA ASN A 41 12.71 -2.40 -11.16
C ASN A 41 13.78 -2.31 -10.06
N LEU A 42 14.17 -3.43 -9.46
CA LEU A 42 14.92 -3.48 -8.20
C LEU A 42 16.22 -2.67 -8.27
N LYS A 43 17.03 -2.90 -9.31
CA LYS A 43 18.31 -2.19 -9.50
C LYS A 43 18.12 -0.68 -9.54
N GLY A 44 17.11 -0.20 -10.27
CA GLY A 44 16.82 1.23 -10.39
C GLY A 44 16.33 1.84 -9.09
N ILE A 45 15.46 1.13 -8.36
CA ILE A 45 14.99 1.54 -7.03
C ILE A 45 16.18 1.60 -6.06
N CYS A 46 17.01 0.56 -6.01
CA CYS A 46 18.19 0.50 -5.14
C CYS A 46 19.21 1.60 -5.46
N LYS A 47 19.45 1.89 -6.74
CA LYS A 47 20.31 3.00 -7.18
C LYS A 47 19.85 4.34 -6.63
N ILE A 48 18.55 4.60 -6.62
CA ILE A 48 18.03 5.89 -6.15
C ILE A 48 18.11 5.97 -4.63
N ILE A 49 17.72 4.90 -3.92
CA ILE A 49 17.59 4.92 -2.47
C ILE A 49 18.96 4.80 -1.78
N PHE A 50 19.76 3.82 -2.20
CA PHE A 50 21.01 3.44 -1.55
C PHE A 50 22.25 3.93 -2.27
N SER A 51 22.10 4.55 -3.45
CA SER A 51 23.23 4.86 -4.36
C SER A 51 24.02 3.62 -4.80
N ASP A 52 23.46 2.42 -4.62
CA ASP A 52 24.04 1.14 -4.98
C ASP A 52 22.98 0.25 -5.62
N GLU A 53 23.21 -0.16 -6.87
CA GLU A 53 22.31 -1.04 -7.64
C GLU A 53 22.28 -2.47 -7.10
N LYS A 54 23.31 -2.89 -6.36
CA LYS A 54 23.48 -4.24 -5.82
C LYS A 54 23.11 -4.36 -4.35
N HIS A 55 22.58 -3.29 -3.75
CA HIS A 55 22.20 -3.26 -2.33
C HIS A 55 21.27 -4.42 -1.96
N PHE A 56 20.33 -4.75 -2.85
CA PHE A 56 19.50 -5.94 -2.75
C PHE A 56 19.66 -6.81 -4.00
N THR A 57 19.67 -8.13 -3.79
CA THR A 57 19.68 -9.14 -4.84
C THR A 57 18.31 -9.78 -4.97
N PHE A 58 18.01 -10.28 -6.17
CA PHE A 58 16.84 -11.10 -6.41
C PHE A 58 17.16 -12.57 -6.07
N PRO A 59 16.24 -13.35 -5.45
CA PRO A 59 14.88 -12.96 -5.03
C PRO A 59 14.90 -12.05 -3.80
N LEU A 60 13.98 -11.09 -3.78
CA LEU A 60 13.89 -10.13 -2.70
C LEU A 60 13.33 -10.81 -1.45
N GLU A 61 14.06 -10.77 -0.33
CA GLU A 61 13.56 -11.31 0.93
C GLU A 61 12.25 -10.61 1.35
N PRO A 62 11.31 -11.30 1.99
CA PRO A 62 10.00 -10.75 2.32
C PRO A 62 10.05 -9.44 3.12
N PHE A 63 10.96 -9.33 4.09
CA PHE A 63 11.13 -8.11 4.89
C PHE A 63 11.70 -6.95 4.06
N ASN A 64 12.70 -7.22 3.23
CA ASN A 64 13.27 -6.20 2.34
C ASN A 64 12.23 -5.72 1.33
N CYS A 65 11.41 -6.63 0.79
CA CYS A 65 10.28 -6.26 -0.06
C CYS A 65 9.25 -5.42 0.67
N PHE A 66 8.94 -5.76 1.91
CA PHE A 66 8.02 -4.98 2.74
C PHE A 66 8.56 -3.55 2.95
N PHE A 67 9.81 -3.38 3.38
CA PHE A 67 10.38 -2.05 3.59
C PHE A 67 10.50 -1.23 2.30
N ILE A 68 10.73 -1.85 1.15
CA ILE A 68 10.66 -1.13 -0.12
C ILE A 68 9.20 -0.77 -0.41
N SER A 69 8.25 -1.70 -0.33
CA SER A 69 6.85 -1.46 -0.72
C SER A 69 6.17 -0.35 0.08
N VAL A 70 6.54 -0.17 1.35
CA VAL A 70 5.98 0.87 2.22
C VAL A 70 6.63 2.26 2.05
N LEU A 71 7.62 2.43 1.15
CA LEU A 71 8.25 3.73 0.83
C LEU A 71 7.25 4.86 0.51
N PRO A 72 6.15 4.61 -0.22
CA PRO A 72 5.14 5.62 -0.48
C PRO A 72 4.42 6.15 0.79
N ILE A 73 4.46 5.44 1.94
CA ILE A 73 3.99 6.00 3.22
C ILE A 73 4.97 7.05 3.72
N VAL A 74 6.27 6.75 3.67
CA VAL A 74 7.32 7.66 4.11
C VAL A 74 7.34 8.93 3.26
N PHE A 75 6.92 8.81 2.00
CA PHE A 75 6.63 9.95 1.15
C PHE A 75 5.52 10.87 1.70
N TRP A 76 4.42 10.33 2.24
CA TRP A 76 3.38 11.15 2.87
C TRP A 76 3.92 11.96 4.05
N ARG A 77 4.79 11.33 4.85
CA ARG A 77 5.54 11.98 5.94
C ARG A 77 6.40 13.13 5.42
N GLU A 78 7.18 12.92 4.37
CA GLU A 78 8.07 13.95 3.82
C GLU A 78 7.31 15.09 3.12
N ILE A 79 6.22 14.80 2.40
CA ILE A 79 5.34 15.84 1.87
C ILE A 79 4.76 16.68 2.99
N LEU A 80 4.25 16.06 4.05
CA LEU A 80 3.68 16.80 5.18
C LEU A 80 4.73 17.64 5.89
N ASN A 81 5.98 17.17 5.98
CA ASN A 81 7.08 17.98 6.51
C ASN A 81 7.39 19.18 5.59
N ILE A 82 7.53 18.96 4.28
CA ILE A 82 7.90 20.00 3.31
C ILE A 82 6.78 21.02 3.10
N LYS A 83 5.52 20.57 2.96
CA LYS A 83 4.36 21.43 2.65
C LYS A 83 3.68 22.00 3.88
N LYS A 84 3.69 21.29 5.01
CA LYS A 84 2.98 21.71 6.24
C LYS A 84 3.91 21.99 7.42
N GLY A 85 5.23 21.90 7.24
CA GLY A 85 6.20 22.17 8.31
C GLY A 85 6.16 21.18 9.49
N ILE A 86 5.50 20.03 9.32
CA ILE A 86 5.31 19.05 10.39
C ILE A 86 6.59 18.23 10.57
N ASN A 87 7.31 18.44 11.67
CA ASN A 87 8.58 17.78 11.93
C ASN A 87 8.40 16.38 12.55
N PHE A 88 8.38 15.35 11.71
CA PHE A 88 8.25 13.96 12.15
C PHE A 88 9.51 13.37 12.82
N LYS A 89 10.64 14.10 12.85
CA LYS A 89 11.89 13.63 13.50
C LYS A 89 11.73 13.39 15.01
N LYS A 90 10.69 13.94 15.64
CA LYS A 90 10.37 13.69 17.06
C LYS A 90 9.54 12.42 17.29
N LEU A 91 8.85 11.89 16.28
CA LEU A 91 7.86 10.82 16.43
C LEU A 91 8.42 9.42 16.10
N TYR A 92 9.51 9.33 15.36
CA TYR A 92 10.14 8.06 14.97
C TYR A 92 11.65 8.15 15.19
N GLY A 93 12.26 7.06 15.69
CA GLY A 93 13.72 6.96 15.80
C GLY A 93 14.37 7.17 14.43
N LYS A 94 15.58 7.75 14.39
CA LYS A 94 16.33 8.02 13.15
C LYS A 94 16.52 6.79 12.25
N GLU A 95 16.36 5.59 12.82
CA GLU A 95 16.59 4.30 12.18
C GLU A 95 15.31 3.60 11.70
N PHE A 96 14.13 4.15 11.99
CA PHE A 96 12.85 3.46 11.76
C PHE A 96 12.53 3.26 10.26
N TYR A 97 13.18 4.02 9.37
CA TYR A 97 12.98 3.91 7.94
C TYR A 97 14.10 4.54 7.12
N TYR A 98 14.28 4.09 5.87
CA TYR A 98 15.22 4.68 4.92
C TYR A 98 14.98 6.20 4.76
N PRO A 99 15.89 7.06 5.24
CA PRO A 99 15.78 8.50 5.01
C PRO A 99 15.99 8.78 3.52
N MET A 100 15.12 9.58 2.92
CA MET A 100 15.24 9.96 1.51
C MET A 100 15.40 11.48 1.41
N SER A 101 16.23 11.93 0.48
CA SER A 101 16.31 13.36 0.16
C SER A 101 15.23 13.75 -0.85
N LYS A 102 14.87 15.04 -0.88
CA LYS A 102 13.92 15.59 -1.87
C LYS A 102 14.31 15.26 -3.33
N SER A 103 15.61 15.19 -3.64
CA SER A 103 16.08 14.88 -4.99
C SER A 103 15.86 13.40 -5.34
N GLN A 104 16.17 12.49 -4.42
CA GLN A 104 15.90 11.05 -4.57
C GLN A 104 14.40 10.81 -4.71
N LEU A 105 13.59 11.54 -3.93
CA LEU A 105 12.14 11.44 -4.01
C LEU A 105 11.59 11.88 -5.38
N ASN A 106 12.03 13.02 -5.89
CA ASN A 106 11.63 13.49 -7.21
C ASN A 106 12.04 12.48 -8.31
N LYS A 107 13.22 11.85 -8.17
CA LYS A 107 13.64 10.78 -9.08
C LYS A 107 12.71 9.57 -8.99
N MET A 108 12.35 9.12 -7.79
CA MET A 108 11.42 8.01 -7.60
C MET A 108 10.05 8.30 -8.24
N LEU A 109 9.49 9.51 -8.01
CA LEU A 109 8.20 9.89 -8.58
C LEU A 109 8.21 9.97 -10.10
N ASN A 110 9.29 10.49 -10.68
CA ASN A 110 9.40 10.66 -12.13
C ASN A 110 9.70 9.33 -12.84
N GLN A 111 10.56 8.49 -12.27
CA GLN A 111 11.00 7.24 -12.90
C GLN A 111 10.09 6.06 -12.59
N PHE A 112 9.49 6.04 -11.39
CA PHE A 112 8.66 4.93 -10.92
C PHE A 112 7.27 5.39 -10.44
N PRO A 113 6.50 6.18 -11.21
CA PRO A 113 5.19 6.67 -10.75
C PRO A 113 4.19 5.54 -10.46
N LYS A 114 4.25 4.45 -11.23
CA LYS A 114 3.39 3.27 -11.06
C LYS A 114 3.58 2.61 -9.69
N PHE A 115 4.79 2.65 -9.14
CA PHE A 115 5.09 2.12 -7.81
C PHE A 115 4.20 2.76 -6.74
N PHE A 116 4.04 4.09 -6.79
CA PHE A 116 3.22 4.85 -5.86
C PHE A 116 1.73 4.59 -6.09
N VAL A 117 1.29 4.55 -7.35
CA VAL A 117 -0.12 4.28 -7.70
C VAL A 117 -0.55 2.92 -7.18
N ILE A 118 0.25 1.87 -7.42
CA ILE A 118 -0.03 0.52 -6.94
C ILE A 118 -0.13 0.52 -5.42
N GLN A 119 0.81 1.17 -4.72
CA GLN A 119 0.78 1.24 -3.26
C GLN A 119 -0.47 1.94 -2.72
N TYR A 120 -0.91 3.03 -3.35
CA TYR A 120 -2.13 3.72 -2.91
C TYR A 120 -3.38 2.88 -3.14
N ILE A 121 -3.44 2.11 -4.24
CA ILE A 121 -4.55 1.18 -4.47
C ILE A 121 -4.55 0.08 -3.41
N ILE A 122 -3.38 -0.45 -3.02
CA ILE A 122 -3.25 -1.42 -1.93
C ILE A 122 -3.83 -0.85 -0.63
N TYR A 123 -3.43 0.37 -0.24
CA TYR A 123 -3.95 0.99 0.98
C TYR A 123 -5.45 1.26 0.92
N LEU A 124 -5.93 1.79 -0.20
CA LEU A 124 -7.35 2.02 -0.39
C LEU A 124 -8.15 0.72 -0.26
N SER A 125 -7.63 -0.37 -0.83
CA SER A 125 -8.27 -1.69 -0.75
C SER A 125 -8.36 -2.19 0.70
N VAL A 126 -7.29 -2.07 1.50
CA VAL A 126 -7.32 -2.48 2.92
C VAL A 126 -8.27 -1.60 3.74
N ILE A 127 -8.28 -0.29 3.51
CA ILE A 127 -9.18 0.63 4.20
C ILE A 127 -10.64 0.27 3.89
N LEU A 128 -10.97 0.08 2.61
CA LEU A 128 -12.32 -0.27 2.20
C LEU A 128 -12.73 -1.66 2.72
N TRP A 129 -11.85 -2.66 2.65
CA TRP A 129 -12.07 -3.96 3.28
C TRP A 129 -12.43 -3.81 4.77
N THR A 130 -11.64 -3.03 5.52
CA THR A 130 -11.87 -2.81 6.95
C THR A 130 -13.22 -2.13 7.21
N ILE A 131 -13.54 -1.08 6.45
CA ILE A 131 -14.81 -0.34 6.59
C ILE A 131 -16.00 -1.26 6.32
N PHE A 132 -16.00 -1.99 5.21
CA PHE A 132 -17.11 -2.88 4.84
C PHE A 132 -17.24 -4.07 5.80
N MET A 133 -16.13 -4.61 6.32
CA MET A 133 -16.18 -5.62 7.39
C MET A 133 -16.83 -5.06 8.66
N ILE A 134 -16.41 -3.89 9.12
CA ILE A 134 -16.97 -3.27 10.33
C ILE A 134 -18.48 -3.02 10.15
N VAL A 135 -18.88 -2.47 9.00
CA VAL A 135 -20.29 -2.24 8.67
C VAL A 135 -21.06 -3.56 8.67
N ALA A 136 -20.55 -4.61 8.03
CA ALA A 136 -21.18 -5.93 8.03
C ALA A 136 -21.34 -6.49 9.45
N CYS A 137 -20.32 -6.40 10.30
CA CYS A 137 -20.38 -6.84 11.69
C CYS A 137 -21.41 -6.06 12.52
N ILE A 138 -21.51 -4.74 12.32
CA ILE A 138 -22.52 -3.91 12.97
C ILE A 138 -23.92 -4.33 12.51
N LEU A 139 -24.12 -4.51 11.20
CA LEU A 139 -25.41 -4.93 10.66
C LEU A 139 -25.82 -6.32 11.14
N ILE A 140 -24.89 -7.25 11.30
CA ILE A 140 -25.18 -8.60 11.85
C ILE A 140 -25.57 -8.53 13.33
N LYS A 141 -24.95 -7.62 14.10
CA LYS A 141 -25.14 -7.55 15.56
C LYS A 141 -26.40 -6.79 15.95
N PHE A 142 -26.78 -5.75 15.20
CA PHE A 142 -27.81 -4.80 15.62
C PHE A 142 -29.07 -4.81 14.74
N PHE A 143 -29.04 -5.49 13.60
CA PHE A 143 -30.16 -5.62 12.67
C PHE A 143 -30.30 -7.09 12.24
#